data_AF-A0A9Y2F0I5-F1
#
_entry.id   AF-A0A9Y2F0I5-F1
#
_cell.length_a   1.000
_cell.length_b   1.000
_cell.length_c   1.000
_cell.angle_alpha   90.00
_cell.angle_beta   90.00
_cell.angle_gamma   90.00
#
_symmetry.space_group_name_H-M   'P 1'
#
loop_
_entity.id
_entity.type
_entity.pdbx_description
1 polymer ?
#
loop_
_entity_poly.entity_id
_entity_poly.type
_entity_poly.pdbx_seq_one_letter_code
_entity_poly.pdbx_strand_id
1 'polypeptide(L)'
;MTRQVALCAALAQEMRVTRGLVEELAATLVADERFVMDYLDQLQAFDLIVQHVDESATLLDRVATGQDLDSAVDDVRLAVVQQRLRLALG
;
A
#
# COMPACT_ATOMS: atom_id res chain seq x y z
N MET A 1 3.47 -26.46 -3.03
CA MET A 1 2.75 -25.22 -3.44
C MET A 1 1.89 -24.61 -2.32
N THR A 2 1.18 -25.38 -1.51
CA THR A 2 0.23 -24.86 -0.48
C THR A 2 0.83 -23.98 0.62
N ARG A 3 2.08 -24.21 1.05
CA ARG A 3 2.71 -23.41 2.12
C ARG A 3 3.08 -21.99 1.67
N GLN A 4 3.51 -21.84 0.42
CA GLN A 4 3.84 -20.54 -0.16
C GLN A 4 2.58 -19.68 -0.32
N VAL A 5 1.50 -20.28 -0.83
CA VAL A 5 0.18 -19.64 -0.93
C VAL A 5 -0.30 -19.15 0.44
N ALA A 6 -0.24 -20.01 1.46
CA ALA A 6 -0.65 -19.66 2.81
C ALA A 6 0.22 -18.53 3.40
N LEU A 7 1.54 -18.53 3.14
CA LEU A 7 2.44 -17.47 3.58
C LEU A 7 2.12 -16.13 2.90
N CYS A 8 1.91 -16.13 1.58
CA CYS A 8 1.58 -14.92 0.82
C CYS A 8 0.25 -14.33 1.28
N ALA A 9 -0.79 -15.15 1.46
CA ALA A 9 -2.07 -14.69 1.98
C ALA A 9 -1.97 -14.13 3.42
N ALA A 10 -1.18 -14.78 4.29
CA ALA A 10 -0.95 -14.28 5.63
C ALA A 10 -0.23 -12.92 5.63
N LEU A 11 0.82 -12.77 4.81
CA LEU A 11 1.54 -11.50 4.67
C LEU A 11 0.66 -10.38 4.09
N ALA A 12 -0.19 -10.69 3.10
CA ALA A 12 -1.16 -9.73 2.57
C ALA A 12 -2.13 -9.25 3.65
N GLN A 13 -2.56 -10.15 4.54
CA GLN A 13 -3.42 -9.79 5.66
C GLN A 13 -2.69 -8.92 6.70
N GLU A 14 -1.46 -9.26 7.08
CA GLU A 14 -0.65 -8.42 7.99
C GLU A 14 -0.40 -7.02 7.43
N MET A 15 -0.23 -6.90 6.10
CA MET A 15 -0.14 -5.61 5.43
C MET A 15 -1.43 -4.80 5.57
N ARG A 16 -2.60 -5.42 5.39
CA ARG A 16 -3.90 -4.72 5.62
C ARG A 16 -4.09 -4.27 7.06
N VAL A 17 -3.64 -5.07 8.03
CA VAL A 17 -3.65 -4.68 9.45
C VAL A 17 -2.74 -3.47 9.66
N THR A 18 -1.53 -3.49 9.11
CA THR A 18 -0.57 -2.37 9.18
C THR A 18 -1.15 -1.11 8.57
N ARG A 19 -1.81 -1.21 7.41
CA ARG A 19 -2.52 -0.10 6.77
C ARG A 19 -3.54 0.52 7.72
N GLY A 20 -4.41 -0.29 8.34
CA GLY A 20 -5.41 0.20 9.28
C GLY A 20 -4.80 0.97 10.46
N LEU A 21 -3.70 0.47 11.04
CA LEU A 21 -2.99 1.16 12.12
C LEU A 21 -2.41 2.51 11.67
N VAL A 22 -1.86 2.58 10.45
CA VAL A 22 -1.35 3.82 9.86
C VAL A 22 -2.48 4.84 9.64
N GLU A 23 -3.63 4.39 9.12
CA GLU A 23 -4.81 5.21 8.91
C GLU A 23 -5.38 5.74 10.24
N GLU A 24 -5.43 4.93 11.30
CA GLU A 24 -5.85 5.34 12.65
C GLU A 24 -4.90 6.39 13.27
N LEU A 25 -3.59 6.20 13.10
CA LEU A 25 -2.59 7.18 13.54
C LEU A 25 -2.73 8.50 12.77
N ALA A 26 -2.88 8.43 11.45
CA ALA A 26 -3.10 9.61 10.62
C ALA A 26 -4.37 10.35 11.06
N ALA A 27 -5.49 9.64 11.27
CA ALA A 27 -6.75 10.20 11.75
C ALA A 27 -6.60 10.93 13.10
N THR A 28 -5.78 10.38 14.00
CA THR A 28 -5.48 11.00 15.31
C THR A 28 -4.70 12.31 15.14
N LEU A 29 -3.71 12.34 14.23
CA LEU A 29 -2.87 13.50 13.99
C LEU A 29 -3.62 14.63 13.26
N VAL A 30 -4.47 14.29 12.30
CA VAL A 30 -5.24 15.30 11.55
C VAL A 30 -6.38 15.93 12.34
N ALA A 31 -6.73 15.35 13.50
CA ALA A 31 -7.70 15.94 14.42
C ALA A 31 -7.15 17.20 15.14
N ASP A 32 -5.83 17.40 15.16
CA ASP A 32 -5.20 18.62 15.69
C ASP A 32 -4.92 19.62 14.54
N GLU A 33 -5.73 20.68 14.49
CA GLU A 33 -5.65 21.70 13.44
C GLU A 33 -4.30 22.44 13.39
N ARG A 34 -3.62 22.61 14.53
CA ARG A 34 -2.28 23.25 14.56
C ARG A 34 -1.24 22.30 14.00
N PHE A 35 -1.31 21.03 14.37
CA PHE A 35 -0.42 20.00 13.86
C PHE A 35 -0.54 19.87 12.33
N VAL A 36 -1.77 19.86 11.80
CA VAL A 36 -2.00 19.80 10.35
C VAL A 36 -1.38 21.01 9.64
N MET A 37 -1.53 22.21 10.21
CA MET A 37 -0.99 23.41 9.59
C MET A 37 0.54 23.44 9.54
N ASP A 38 1.19 22.90 10.57
CA ASP A 38 2.65 22.85 10.66
C ASP A 38 3.27 21.71 9.80
N TYR A 39 2.51 20.65 9.52
CA TYR A 39 3.03 19.41 8.93
C TYR A 39 2.24 18.86 7.73
N LEU A 40 1.47 19.71 7.03
CA LEU A 40 0.58 19.29 5.93
C LEU A 40 1.30 18.47 4.85
N ASP A 41 2.50 18.89 4.46
CA ASP A 41 3.27 18.21 3.40
C ASP A 41 3.80 16.85 3.87
N GLN A 42 4.22 16.75 5.14
CA GLN A 42 4.71 15.51 5.73
C GLN A 42 3.56 14.51 5.95
N LEU A 43 2.34 15.00 6.20
CA LEU A 43 1.16 14.15 6.33
C LEU A 43 0.84 13.38 5.04
N GLN A 44 1.21 13.89 3.86
CA GLN A 44 1.07 13.15 2.59
C GLN A 44 1.88 11.85 2.56
N ALA A 45 2.93 11.72 3.40
CA ALA A 45 3.69 10.49 3.50
C ALA A 45 2.85 9.32 4.03
N PHE A 46 1.82 9.58 4.84
CA PHE A 46 0.91 8.54 5.32
C PHE A 46 0.10 7.94 4.17
N ASP A 47 -0.43 8.77 3.27
CA ASP A 47 -1.17 8.31 2.08
C ASP A 47 -0.27 7.47 1.17
N LEU A 48 0.99 7.89 0.98
CA LEU A 48 1.97 7.13 0.20
C LEU A 48 2.28 5.76 0.83
N ILE A 49 2.42 5.70 2.16
CA ILE A 49 2.62 4.44 2.89
C ILE A 49 1.41 3.53 2.74
N VAL A 50 0.19 4.06 2.91
CA VAL A 50 -1.06 3.32 2.73
C VAL A 50 -1.13 2.73 1.33
N GLN A 51 -0.82 3.52 0.30
CA GLN A 51 -0.80 3.07 -1.09
C GLN A 51 0.19 1.91 -1.29
N HIS A 52 1.43 2.04 -0.83
CA HIS A 52 2.46 1.01 -1.02
C HIS A 52 2.14 -0.30 -0.29
N VAL A 53 1.55 -0.21 0.90
CA VAL A 53 1.12 -1.38 1.67
C VAL A 53 -0.03 -2.10 0.96
N ASP A 54 -0.98 -1.35 0.39
CA ASP A 54 -2.12 -1.91 -0.35
C ASP A 54 -1.69 -2.58 -1.67
N GLU A 55 -0.78 -1.94 -2.42
CA GLU A 55 -0.16 -2.50 -3.62
C GLU A 55 0.59 -3.81 -3.32
N SER A 56 1.33 -3.83 -2.21
CA SER A 56 2.09 -5.00 -1.78
C SER A 56 1.19 -6.14 -1.32
N ALA A 57 0.09 -5.84 -0.61
CA ALA A 57 -0.92 -6.84 -0.27
C ALA A 57 -1.58 -7.44 -1.53
N THR A 58 -1.89 -6.60 -2.52
CA THR A 58 -2.49 -7.02 -3.79
C THR A 58 -1.54 -7.87 -4.63
N LEU A 59 -0.23 -7.56 -4.60
CA LEU A 59 0.80 -8.42 -5.19
C LEU A 59 0.81 -9.81 -4.53
N LEU A 60 0.83 -9.85 -3.20
CA LEU A 60 0.89 -11.10 -2.45
C LEU A 60 -0.36 -11.96 -2.67
N ASP A 61 -1.54 -11.35 -2.78
CA ASP A 61 -2.77 -12.08 -3.12
C ASP A 61 -2.70 -12.71 -4.52
N ARG A 62 -2.13 -12.01 -5.51
CA ARG A 62 -1.93 -12.57 -6.85
C ARG A 62 -0.98 -13.76 -6.84
N VAL A 63 0.10 -13.69 -6.06
CA VAL A 63 0.98 -14.85 -5.88
C VAL A 63 0.24 -15.99 -5.17
N ALA A 64 -0.62 -15.68 -4.20
CA ALA A 64 -1.43 -16.67 -3.48
C ALA A 64 -2.49 -17.35 -4.38
N THR A 65 -3.00 -16.67 -5.42
CA THR A 65 -3.92 -17.28 -6.41
C THR A 65 -3.19 -18.16 -7.43
N GLY A 66 -1.87 -18.28 -7.35
CA GLY A 66 -1.05 -19.11 -8.23
C GLY A 66 -0.52 -18.37 -9.46
N GLN A 67 -0.61 -17.04 -9.50
CA GLN A 67 0.03 -16.24 -10.53
C GLN A 67 1.56 -16.34 -10.37
N ASP A 68 2.27 -16.50 -11.49
CA ASP A 68 3.73 -16.54 -11.48
C ASP A 68 4.33 -15.23 -10.95
N LEU A 69 5.46 -15.33 -10.24
CA LEU A 69 6.05 -14.19 -9.53
C LEU A 69 6.44 -13.04 -10.48
N ASP A 70 7.01 -13.36 -11.65
CA ASP A 70 7.44 -12.34 -12.61
C ASP A 70 6.23 -11.60 -13.18
N SER A 71 5.16 -12.34 -13.49
CA SER A 71 3.89 -11.77 -13.96
C SER A 71 3.22 -10.89 -12.90
N ALA A 72 3.27 -11.30 -11.63
CA ALA A 72 2.67 -10.53 -10.53
C ALA A 72 3.43 -9.22 -10.27
N VAL A 73 4.77 -9.25 -10.36
CA VAL A 73 5.63 -8.06 -10.20
C VAL A 73 5.49 -7.08 -11.36
N ASP A 74 5.35 -7.56 -12.59
CA ASP A 74 5.16 -6.71 -13.77
C ASP A 74 3.88 -5.87 -13.70
N ASP A 75 2.79 -6.44 -13.17
CA ASP A 75 1.56 -5.68 -12.96
C ASP A 75 1.71 -4.56 -11.91
N VAL A 76 2.50 -4.77 -10.84
CA VAL A 76 2.79 -3.72 -9.85
C VAL A 76 3.63 -2.61 -10.47
N ARG A 77 4.66 -2.98 -11.24
CA ARG A 77 5.48 -2.01 -11.97
C ARG A 77 4.64 -1.18 -12.93
N LEU A 78 3.68 -1.80 -13.62
CA LEU A 78 2.75 -1.10 -14.50
C LEU A 78 1.86 -0.14 -13.72
N ALA A 79 1.31 -0.55 -12.57
CA ALA A 79 0.51 0.32 -11.71
C ALA A 79 1.32 1.53 -11.19
N VAL A 80 2.56 1.31 -10.75
CA VAL A 80 3.47 2.38 -10.32
C VAL A 80 3.80 3.34 -11.46
N VAL A 81 4.03 2.83 -12.67
CA VAL A 81 4.26 3.66 -13.86
C VAL A 81 3.03 4.46 -14.24
N GLN A 82 1.84 3.86 -14.19
CA GLN A 82 0.57 4.55 -14.46
C GLN A 82 0.26 5.62 -13.41
N GLN A 83 0.51 5.36 -12.13
CA GLN A 83 0.36 6.32 -11.04
C GLN A 83 1.27 7.53 -11.26
N ARG A 84 2.56 7.29 -11.55
CA ARG A 84 3.53 8.35 -11.87
C ARG A 84 3.11 9.17 -13.10
N LEU A 85 2.60 8.51 -14.14
CA LEU A 85 2.07 9.18 -15.32
C LEU A 85 0.84 10.05 -15.00
N ARG A 86 -0.11 9.56 -14.20
CA ARG A 86 -1.28 10.36 -13.77
C ARG A 86 -0.86 11.59 -12.98
N LEU A 87 0.03 11.44 -12.00
CA LEU A 87 0.56 12.55 -11.22
C LEU A 87 1.31 13.58 -12.08
N ALA A 88 1.99 13.13 -13.15
CA ALA A 88 2.68 14.01 -14.09
C ALA A 88 1.72 14.73 -15.07
N LEU A 89 0.50 14.24 -15.26
CA LEU A 89 -0.48 14.77 -16.20
C LEU A 89 -1.52 15.69 -15.56
N GLY A 90 -1.64 15.71 -14.23
CA GLY A 90 -2.53 16.61 -13.46
C GLY A 90 -3.91 16.02 -13.24
#